data_AF-B0CQB6-F1
#
_entry.id   AF-B0CQB6-F1
#
_cell.length_a   1.000
_cell.length_b   1.000
_cell.length_c   1.000
_cell.angle_alpha   90.00
_cell.angle_beta   90.00
_cell.angle_gamma   90.00
#
_symmetry.space_group_name_H-M   'P 1'
#
loop_
_entity.id
_entity.type
_entity.pdbx_description
1 polymer ?
#
loop_
_entity_poly.entity_id
_entity_poly.type
_entity_poly.pdbx_seq_one_letter_code
_entity_poly.pdbx_strand_id
1 'polypeptide(L)'
;MRLITALENLQRHPVLRKLTLNDVVQYARLVGHLKNDILLPQPLEQTDPGVPPDVLPLSLVEFLSLALSIKQEFIQDSWDIMKYYIWECTTVPLIHEDFELFREFGWSRGIAVLSIYPRESVCATVGCGNTRPLKKETSREVVVYTTANGVQAAWAIHLYCPGKSYPVDLLAQLLNDPQSVKLTITTTLLSMTENAHTTKKSHFTYRLANINSSNRKLSAPG
;
A
#
# COMPACT_ATOMS: atom_id res chain seq x y z
N MET A 1 -0.59 -4.28 26.24
CA MET A 1 -1.48 -3.36 27.00
C MET A 1 -2.36 -2.48 26.11
N ARG A 2 -1.88 -1.96 24.97
CA ARG A 2 -2.64 -0.97 24.17
C ARG A 2 -3.99 -1.44 23.62
N LEU A 3 -4.13 -2.73 23.28
CA LEU A 3 -5.42 -3.27 22.83
C LEU A 3 -6.51 -3.17 23.90
N ILE A 4 -6.19 -3.54 25.15
CA ILE A 4 -7.17 -3.51 26.25
C ILE A 4 -7.65 -2.08 26.47
N THR A 5 -6.74 -1.11 26.52
CA THR A 5 -7.07 0.31 26.64
C THR A 5 -7.93 0.80 25.47
N ALA A 6 -7.62 0.39 24.24
CA ALA A 6 -8.41 0.76 23.08
C ALA A 6 -9.83 0.18 23.14
N LEU A 7 -9.99 -1.10 23.53
CA LEU A 7 -11.29 -1.74 23.71
C LEU A 7 -12.13 -1.07 24.80
N GLU A 8 -11.51 -0.72 25.94
CA GLU A 8 -12.20 0.04 27.00
C GLU A 8 -12.67 1.41 26.52
N ASN A 9 -11.86 2.12 25.74
CA ASN A 9 -12.22 3.43 25.18
C ASN A 9 -13.33 3.32 24.14
N LEU A 10 -13.32 2.28 23.29
CA LEU A 10 -14.44 1.97 22.40
C LEU A 10 -15.72 1.72 23.19
N GLN A 11 -15.66 0.95 24.28
CA GLN A 11 -16.82 0.64 25.13
C GLN A 11 -17.42 1.89 25.80
N ARG A 12 -16.58 2.88 26.15
CA ARG A 12 -17.01 4.15 26.74
C ARG A 12 -17.59 5.13 25.70
N HIS A 13 -17.25 4.98 24.43
CA HIS A 13 -17.69 5.89 23.37
C HIS A 13 -19.20 5.69 23.05
N PRO A 14 -20.02 6.76 22.98
CA PRO A 14 -21.49 6.62 22.86
C PRO A 14 -21.95 5.88 21.61
N VAL A 15 -21.22 6.02 20.50
CA VAL A 15 -21.56 5.42 19.20
C VAL A 15 -20.70 4.20 18.89
N LEU A 16 -19.39 4.29 19.12
CA LEU A 16 -18.42 3.25 18.72
C LEU A 16 -18.48 2.00 19.61
N ARG A 17 -19.11 2.07 20.79
CA ARG A 17 -19.38 0.90 21.64
C ARG A 17 -20.24 -0.19 20.98
N LYS A 18 -20.87 0.13 19.84
CA LYS A 18 -21.69 -0.82 19.07
C LYS A 18 -20.86 -1.67 18.10
N LEU A 19 -19.58 -1.33 17.88
CA LEU A 19 -18.69 -2.12 17.05
C LEU A 19 -18.52 -3.51 17.66
N THR A 20 -18.71 -4.52 16.83
CA THR A 20 -18.44 -5.91 17.20
C THR A 20 -16.94 -6.15 17.23
N LEU A 21 -16.52 -7.26 17.86
CA LEU A 21 -15.12 -7.68 17.80
C LEU A 21 -14.66 -7.90 16.36
N ASN A 22 -15.56 -8.40 15.49
CA ASN A 22 -15.27 -8.58 14.07
C ASN A 22 -14.97 -7.26 13.37
N ASP A 23 -15.75 -6.21 13.65
CA ASP A 23 -15.53 -4.87 13.08
C ASP A 23 -14.18 -4.30 13.53
N VAL A 24 -13.83 -4.48 14.81
CA VAL A 24 -12.54 -4.03 15.36
C VAL A 24 -11.36 -4.75 14.70
N VAL A 25 -11.47 -6.07 14.51
CA VAL A 25 -10.44 -6.87 13.83
C VAL A 25 -10.34 -6.47 12.36
N GLN A 26 -11.47 -6.32 11.66
CA GLN A 26 -11.49 -5.89 10.26
C GLN A 26 -10.89 -4.49 10.10
N TYR A 27 -11.28 -3.53 10.95
CA TYR A 27 -10.68 -2.20 11.01
C TYR A 27 -9.15 -2.29 11.13
N ALA A 28 -8.65 -3.06 12.11
CA ALA A 28 -7.23 -3.19 12.34
C ALA A 28 -6.48 -3.83 11.16
N ARG A 29 -7.09 -4.83 10.49
CA ARG A 29 -6.52 -5.42 9.26
C ARG A 29 -6.45 -4.40 8.14
N LEU A 30 -7.57 -3.78 7.77
CA LEU A 30 -7.63 -2.83 6.66
C LEU A 30 -6.63 -1.68 6.85
N VAL A 31 -6.67 -1.02 8.01
CA VAL A 31 -5.79 0.11 8.33
C VAL A 31 -4.33 -0.32 8.47
N GLY A 32 -4.07 -1.53 8.97
CA GLY A 32 -2.73 -2.09 9.09
C GLY A 32 -1.99 -2.25 7.76
N HIS A 33 -2.71 -2.40 6.64
CA HIS A 33 -2.14 -2.42 5.28
C HIS A 33 -1.97 -1.02 4.67
N LEU A 34 -2.57 0.02 5.27
CA LEU A 34 -2.62 1.37 4.73
C LEU A 34 -1.69 2.35 5.49
N LYS A 35 -0.75 1.84 6.29
CA LYS A 35 0.16 2.69 7.09
C LYS A 35 0.94 3.68 6.23
N ASN A 36 1.42 3.25 5.05
CA ASN A 36 2.14 4.15 4.15
C ASN A 36 1.21 5.18 3.50
N ASP A 37 0.01 4.77 3.09
CA ASP A 37 -1.02 5.65 2.52
C ASP A 37 -1.52 6.67 3.56
N ILE A 38 -1.45 6.32 4.84
CA ILE A 38 -1.70 7.23 5.97
C ILE A 38 -0.54 8.22 6.15
N LEU A 39 0.70 7.76 6.14
CA LEU A 39 1.89 8.57 6.43
C LEU A 39 2.24 9.54 5.32
N LEU A 40 2.12 9.12 4.06
CA LEU A 40 2.62 9.88 2.92
C LEU A 40 2.02 11.29 2.80
N PRO A 41 0.69 11.49 2.90
CA PRO A 41 0.08 12.83 2.81
C PRO A 41 0.28 13.70 4.06
N GLN A 42 0.85 13.16 5.15
CA GLN A 42 1.06 13.93 6.38
C GLN A 42 2.12 15.03 6.22
N PRO A 43 2.05 16.11 7.01
CA PRO A 43 3.15 17.06 7.15
C PRO A 43 4.47 16.36 7.49
N LEU A 44 5.61 16.95 7.08
CA LEU A 44 6.94 16.38 7.30
C LEU A 44 7.21 16.11 8.79
N GLU A 45 6.69 16.97 9.66
CA GLU A 45 6.82 16.91 11.12
C GLU A 45 6.09 15.69 11.71
N GLN A 46 5.12 15.13 11.00
CA GLN A 46 4.30 13.98 11.41
C GLN A 46 4.62 12.72 10.59
N THR A 47 5.77 12.67 9.93
CA THR A 47 6.17 11.56 9.04
C THR A 47 7.17 10.61 9.70
N ASP A 48 6.99 10.33 10.98
CA ASP A 48 7.77 9.31 11.66
C ASP A 48 7.11 7.94 11.44
N PRO A 49 7.75 6.98 10.74
CA PRO A 49 7.19 5.65 10.57
C PRO A 49 6.93 4.91 11.89
N GLY A 50 7.60 5.30 12.98
CA GLY A 50 7.41 4.72 14.32
C GLY A 50 6.20 5.26 15.08
N VAL A 51 5.59 6.37 14.61
CA VAL A 51 4.51 7.06 15.34
C VAL A 51 3.28 7.22 14.43
N PRO A 52 2.09 6.77 14.86
CA PRO A 52 0.88 7.01 14.07
C PRO A 52 0.57 8.51 14.04
N PRO A 53 0.20 9.08 12.88
CA PRO A 53 -0.18 10.49 12.78
C PRO A 53 -1.52 10.76 13.47
N ASP A 54 -1.77 12.03 13.76
CA ASP A 54 -2.98 12.44 14.48
C ASP A 54 -4.23 12.41 13.61
N VAL A 55 -4.11 12.73 12.32
CA VAL A 55 -5.25 12.89 11.43
C VAL A 55 -5.20 11.88 10.29
N LEU A 56 -6.32 11.23 10.00
CA LEU A 56 -6.44 10.37 8.83
C LEU A 56 -6.64 11.22 7.55
N PRO A 57 -6.04 10.82 6.42
CA PRO A 57 -6.35 11.40 5.11
C PRO A 57 -7.84 11.25 4.76
N LEU A 58 -8.44 12.27 4.16
CA LEU A 58 -9.88 12.29 3.85
C LEU A 58 -10.33 11.10 3.00
N SER A 59 -9.53 10.68 2.01
CA SER A 59 -9.82 9.51 1.18
C SER A 59 -9.95 8.23 2.01
N LEU A 60 -9.10 8.07 3.03
CA LEU A 60 -9.15 6.94 3.95
C LEU A 60 -10.32 7.03 4.91
N VAL A 61 -10.67 8.24 5.35
CA VAL A 61 -11.87 8.47 6.18
C VAL A 61 -13.13 8.02 5.43
N GLU A 62 -13.27 8.41 4.16
CA GLU A 62 -14.39 7.98 3.31
C GLU A 62 -14.40 6.48 3.05
N PHE A 63 -13.24 5.90 2.73
CA PHE A 63 -13.09 4.47 2.49
C PHE A 63 -13.51 3.65 3.72
N LEU A 64 -12.97 3.97 4.91
CA LEU A 64 -13.28 3.25 6.14
C LEU A 64 -14.74 3.43 6.57
N SER A 65 -15.30 4.63 6.34
CA SER A 65 -16.71 4.90 6.61
C SER A 65 -17.63 3.94 5.85
N LEU A 66 -17.38 3.78 4.55
CA LEU A 66 -18.15 2.87 3.70
C LEU A 66 -17.87 1.40 4.02
N ALA A 67 -16.58 1.03 4.10
CA ALA A 67 -16.14 -0.35 4.28
C ALA A 67 -16.63 -0.96 5.61
N LEU A 68 -16.73 -0.15 6.67
CA LEU A 68 -17.11 -0.62 8.01
C LEU A 68 -18.51 -0.16 8.44
N SER A 69 -19.24 0.54 7.56
CA SER A 69 -20.55 1.12 7.87
C SER A 69 -20.54 2.03 9.11
N ILE A 70 -19.44 2.73 9.34
CA ILE A 70 -19.29 3.73 10.41
C ILE A 70 -19.53 5.09 9.79
N LYS A 71 -20.32 5.97 10.44
CA LYS A 71 -20.50 7.33 9.93
C LYS A 71 -19.16 8.07 9.91
N GLN A 72 -18.94 8.84 8.85
CA GLN A 72 -17.68 9.56 8.60
C GLN A 72 -17.22 10.39 9.80
N GLU A 73 -18.15 11.04 10.50
CA GLU A 73 -17.90 11.86 11.70
C GLU A 73 -17.25 11.09 12.87
N PHE A 74 -17.39 9.76 12.94
CA PHE A 74 -16.81 8.93 14.01
C PHE A 74 -15.56 8.16 13.59
N ILE A 75 -15.12 8.28 12.32
CA ILE A 75 -13.91 7.58 11.86
C ILE A 75 -12.66 8.15 12.54
N GLN A 76 -12.57 9.47 12.69
CA GLN A 76 -11.46 10.09 13.40
C GLN A 76 -11.42 9.66 14.88
N ASP A 77 -12.58 9.60 15.56
CA ASP A 77 -12.65 9.07 16.93
C ASP A 77 -12.15 7.62 17.02
N SER A 78 -12.55 6.79 16.05
CA SER A 78 -12.10 5.39 15.99
C SER A 78 -10.60 5.27 15.75
N TRP A 79 -10.03 6.16 14.94
CA TRP A 79 -8.60 6.27 14.74
C TRP A 79 -7.89 6.70 16.02
N ASP A 80 -8.34 7.75 16.68
CA ASP A 80 -7.71 8.23 17.91
C ASP A 80 -7.69 7.18 19.03
N ILE A 81 -8.72 6.33 19.08
CA ILE A 81 -8.79 5.22 20.03
C ILE A 81 -7.83 4.07 19.64
N MET A 82 -7.77 3.72 18.35
CA MET A 82 -7.13 2.49 17.88
C MET A 82 -5.71 2.68 17.32
N LYS A 83 -5.31 3.90 16.97
CA LYS A 83 -4.12 4.19 16.14
C LYS A 83 -2.85 3.54 16.66
N TYR A 84 -2.59 3.68 17.95
CA TYR A 84 -1.39 3.14 18.58
C TYR A 84 -1.36 1.61 18.63
N TYR A 85 -2.51 0.95 18.78
CA TYR A 85 -2.58 -0.50 18.70
C TYR A 85 -2.28 -0.98 17.28
N ILE A 86 -2.93 -0.38 16.28
CA ILE A 86 -2.77 -0.74 14.87
C ILE A 86 -1.34 -0.49 14.40
N TRP A 87 -0.74 0.62 14.81
CA TRP A 87 0.62 1.00 14.42
C TRP A 87 1.66 0.01 14.90
N GLU A 88 1.55 -0.45 16.15
CA GLU A 88 2.49 -1.39 16.76
C GLU A 88 2.21 -2.86 16.41
N CYS A 89 0.99 -3.17 15.97
CA CYS A 89 0.64 -4.53 15.61
C CYS A 89 1.31 -4.93 14.29
N THR A 90 1.81 -6.16 14.24
CA THR A 90 2.21 -6.81 13.00
C THR A 90 1.02 -6.86 12.06
N THR A 91 1.22 -6.41 10.82
CA THR A 91 0.17 -6.42 9.81
C THR A 91 -0.28 -7.87 9.55
N VAL A 92 -1.55 -8.14 9.85
CA VAL A 92 -2.18 -9.44 9.65
C VAL A 92 -2.60 -9.58 8.18
N PRO A 93 -2.49 -10.76 7.55
CA PRO A 93 -2.96 -10.96 6.18
C PRO A 93 -4.44 -10.61 6.01
N LEU A 94 -4.78 -10.00 4.87
CA LEU A 94 -6.17 -9.75 4.47
C LEU A 94 -6.86 -11.05 4.11
N ILE A 95 -8.17 -11.13 4.38
CA ILE A 95 -9.05 -12.20 3.90
C ILE A 95 -9.79 -11.75 2.64
N HIS A 96 -10.43 -12.69 1.93
CA HIS A 96 -11.10 -12.41 0.65
C HIS A 96 -12.08 -11.24 0.71
N GLU A 97 -12.89 -11.17 1.77
CA GLU A 97 -13.87 -10.12 2.00
C GLU A 97 -13.22 -8.72 2.07
N ASP A 98 -12.01 -8.63 2.64
CA ASP A 98 -11.29 -7.36 2.71
C ASP A 98 -10.88 -6.88 1.29
N PHE A 99 -10.49 -7.78 0.39
CA PHE A 99 -10.16 -7.42 -1.01
C PHE A 99 -11.38 -6.88 -1.75
N GLU A 100 -12.57 -7.42 -1.48
CA GLU A 100 -13.81 -6.93 -2.08
C GLU A 100 -14.13 -5.51 -1.59
N LEU A 101 -13.91 -5.21 -0.31
CA LEU A 101 -14.06 -3.85 0.22
C LEU A 101 -13.12 -2.84 -0.48
N PHE A 102 -11.87 -3.21 -0.70
CA PHE A 102 -10.93 -2.36 -1.45
C PHE A 102 -11.37 -2.14 -2.90
N ARG A 103 -11.87 -3.19 -3.56
CA ARG A 103 -12.38 -3.09 -4.93
C ARG A 103 -13.59 -2.17 -5.02
N GLU A 104 -14.55 -2.36 -4.11
CA GLU A 104 -15.82 -1.65 -4.13
C GLU A 104 -15.67 -0.18 -3.70
N PHE A 105 -14.93 0.07 -2.61
CA PHE A 105 -14.88 1.39 -1.99
C PHE A 105 -13.53 2.10 -2.12
N GLY A 106 -12.43 1.37 -2.34
CA GLY A 106 -11.07 1.91 -2.33
C GLY A 106 -10.60 2.43 -3.70
N TRP A 107 -10.80 1.65 -4.77
CA TRP A 107 -10.15 1.94 -6.06
C TRP A 107 -10.51 3.31 -6.64
N SER A 108 -11.79 3.68 -6.59
CA SER A 108 -12.26 5.00 -7.04
C SER A 108 -11.70 6.18 -6.23
N ARG A 109 -11.08 5.90 -5.08
CA ARG A 109 -10.46 6.88 -4.17
C ARG A 109 -8.93 6.84 -4.20
N GLY A 110 -8.34 6.08 -5.13
CA GLY A 110 -6.89 5.90 -5.20
C GLY A 110 -6.33 5.03 -4.07
N ILE A 111 -7.16 4.20 -3.45
CA ILE A 111 -6.75 3.28 -2.38
C ILE A 111 -6.81 1.86 -2.93
N ALA A 112 -5.69 1.14 -2.85
CA ALA A 112 -5.61 -0.26 -3.25
C ALA A 112 -5.06 -1.12 -2.11
N VAL A 113 -5.30 -2.43 -2.18
CA VAL A 113 -4.66 -3.40 -1.28
C VAL A 113 -3.14 -3.37 -1.42
N LEU A 114 -2.66 -3.15 -2.64
CA LEU A 114 -1.26 -3.20 -2.99
C LEU A 114 -0.82 -1.82 -3.46
N SER A 115 0.07 -1.20 -2.71
CA SER A 115 0.81 -0.02 -3.12
C SER A 115 2.30 -0.37 -3.07
N ILE A 116 2.99 -0.15 -4.18
CA ILE A 116 4.41 -0.41 -4.34
C ILE A 116 5.14 0.88 -4.04
N TYR A 117 5.87 0.89 -2.92
CA TYR A 117 6.67 2.01 -2.45
C TYR A 117 8.15 1.79 -2.78
N PRO A 118 8.95 2.87 -2.96
CA PRO A 118 10.40 2.74 -2.95
C PRO A 118 10.85 2.15 -1.61
N ARG A 119 11.95 1.41 -1.62
CA ARG A 119 12.51 0.80 -0.39
C ARG A 119 12.86 1.84 0.67
N GLU A 120 13.41 2.96 0.22
CA GLU A 120 13.86 4.04 1.10
C GLU A 120 12.88 5.20 1.06
N SER A 121 12.52 5.69 2.24
CA SER A 121 11.71 6.91 2.39
C SER A 121 12.55 8.19 2.27
N VAL A 122 13.88 8.07 2.20
CA VAL A 122 14.84 9.18 2.03
C VAL A 122 15.60 9.06 0.71
N CYS A 123 16.29 10.11 0.30
CA CYS A 123 17.06 10.07 -0.94
C CYS A 123 18.30 9.18 -0.80
N ALA A 124 18.33 8.05 -1.51
CA ALA A 124 19.48 7.14 -1.53
C ALA A 124 20.60 7.54 -2.52
N THR A 125 20.51 8.72 -3.15
CA THR A 125 21.55 9.19 -4.08
C THR A 125 22.82 9.55 -3.31
N VAL A 126 23.96 8.97 -3.71
CA VAL A 126 25.28 9.28 -3.14
C VAL A 126 25.56 10.78 -3.25
N GLY A 127 25.94 11.40 -2.13
CA GLY A 127 26.19 12.84 -2.04
C GLY A 127 24.94 13.71 -1.91
N CYS A 128 23.75 13.12 -1.76
CA CYS A 128 22.56 13.87 -1.39
C CYS A 128 22.52 14.08 0.13
N GLY A 129 22.48 15.34 0.57
CA GLY A 129 22.35 15.70 1.99
C GLY A 129 20.91 15.66 2.52
N ASN A 130 19.93 15.25 1.70
CA ASN A 130 18.54 15.21 2.13
C ASN A 130 18.26 13.94 2.96
N THR A 131 18.30 14.11 4.28
CA THR A 131 17.98 13.07 5.26
C THR A 131 16.51 13.07 5.68
N ARG A 132 15.69 13.98 5.14
CA ARG A 132 14.26 14.07 5.47
C ARG A 132 13.45 13.11 4.60
N PRO A 133 12.32 12.59 5.11
CA PRO A 133 11.39 11.80 4.31
C PRO A 133 10.95 12.52 3.04
N LEU A 134 10.95 11.80 1.91
CA LEU A 134 10.47 12.29 0.63
C LEU A 134 8.94 12.31 0.62
N LYS A 135 8.37 13.47 0.27
CA LYS A 135 6.92 13.72 0.30
C LYS A 135 6.30 14.02 -1.04
N LYS A 136 7.09 14.53 -1.98
CA LYS A 136 6.58 14.76 -3.33
C LYS A 136 6.44 13.41 -3.98
N GLU A 137 5.20 13.05 -4.27
CA GLU A 137 4.88 11.80 -4.93
C GLU A 137 4.22 12.03 -6.29
N THR A 138 4.42 11.07 -7.18
CA THR A 138 3.45 10.79 -8.24
C THR A 138 3.05 9.33 -8.10
N SER A 139 1.77 9.06 -8.00
CA SER A 139 1.23 7.71 -8.08
C SER A 139 0.93 7.36 -9.54
N ARG A 140 1.11 6.08 -9.89
CA ARG A 140 0.71 5.52 -11.18
C ARG A 140 -0.11 4.28 -10.94
N GLU A 141 -1.27 4.19 -11.57
CA GLU A 141 -2.07 2.98 -11.56
C GLU A 141 -1.32 1.86 -12.28
N VAL A 142 -1.24 0.70 -11.64
CA VAL A 142 -0.59 -0.49 -12.19
C VAL A 142 -1.45 -1.71 -11.88
N VAL A 143 -1.22 -2.78 -12.65
CA VAL A 143 -1.89 -4.06 -12.44
C VAL A 143 -0.86 -5.08 -11.96
N VAL A 144 -1.16 -5.72 -10.84
CA VAL A 144 -0.34 -6.76 -10.23
C VAL A 144 -1.01 -8.12 -10.43
N TYR A 145 -0.25 -9.07 -10.96
CA TYR A 145 -0.67 -10.46 -11.09
C TYR A 145 -0.16 -11.24 -9.88
N THR A 146 -1.06 -11.62 -8.98
CA THR A 146 -0.75 -12.42 -7.79
C THR A 146 -1.16 -13.88 -8.00
N THR A 147 -0.39 -14.81 -7.44
CA THR A 147 -0.71 -16.24 -7.51
C THR A 147 -1.96 -16.59 -6.69
N ALA A 148 -2.16 -15.94 -5.54
CA ALA A 148 -3.24 -16.27 -4.61
C ALA A 148 -4.58 -15.57 -4.93
N ASN A 149 -4.52 -14.30 -5.36
CA ASN A 149 -5.71 -13.45 -5.50
C ASN A 149 -5.94 -12.99 -6.96
N GLY A 150 -5.22 -13.57 -7.91
CA GLY A 150 -5.32 -13.21 -9.32
C GLY A 150 -4.86 -11.78 -9.60
N VAL A 151 -5.57 -11.12 -10.53
CA VAL A 151 -5.28 -9.76 -10.98
C VAL A 151 -5.78 -8.75 -9.96
N GLN A 152 -4.91 -7.84 -9.53
CA GLN A 152 -5.21 -6.81 -8.53
C GLN A 152 -4.81 -5.44 -9.07
N ALA A 153 -5.68 -4.44 -8.86
CA ALA A 153 -5.29 -3.05 -9.03
C ALA A 153 -4.30 -2.66 -7.93
N ALA A 154 -3.33 -1.82 -8.30
CA ALA A 154 -2.28 -1.39 -7.40
C ALA A 154 -1.78 0.01 -7.79
N TRP A 155 -1.04 0.64 -6.88
CA TRP A 155 -0.41 1.93 -7.13
C TRP A 155 1.10 1.81 -7.05
N ALA A 156 1.82 2.27 -8.08
CA ALA A 156 3.25 2.48 -8.02
C ALA A 156 3.52 3.92 -7.57
N ILE A 157 4.09 4.07 -6.37
CA ILE A 157 4.34 5.36 -5.74
C ILE A 157 5.77 5.78 -6.06
N HIS A 158 5.93 6.88 -6.79
CA HIS A 158 7.26 7.45 -7.09
C HIS A 158 7.55 8.65 -6.21
N LEU A 159 8.61 8.58 -5.41
CA LEU A 159 9.05 9.69 -4.56
C LEU A 159 10.13 10.53 -5.23
N TYR A 160 10.08 11.85 -5.02
CA TYR A 160 11.00 12.83 -5.60
C TYR A 160 11.84 13.53 -4.53
N CYS A 161 13.15 13.60 -4.77
CA CYS A 161 14.05 14.44 -3.97
C CYS A 161 14.11 15.86 -4.56
N PRO A 162 13.78 16.91 -3.79
CA PRO A 162 13.97 18.30 -4.23
C PRO A 162 15.43 18.54 -4.64
N GLY A 163 15.64 19.21 -5.77
CA GLY A 163 16.99 19.53 -6.27
C GLY A 163 17.68 18.44 -7.09
N LYS A 164 17.02 17.30 -7.35
CA LYS A 164 17.49 16.28 -8.29
C LYS A 164 16.41 16.00 -9.34
N SER A 165 16.82 15.84 -10.60
CA SER A 165 15.93 15.76 -11.77
C SER A 165 15.45 14.35 -12.12
N TYR A 166 15.95 13.31 -11.45
CA TYR A 166 15.54 11.93 -11.71
C TYR A 166 14.75 11.34 -10.52
N PRO A 167 13.63 10.65 -10.78
CA PRO A 167 12.90 9.91 -9.76
C PRO A 167 13.76 8.74 -9.24
N VAL A 168 13.53 8.34 -7.99
CA VAL A 168 14.08 7.07 -7.48
C VAL A 168 13.34 5.95 -8.21
N ASP A 169 14.03 5.21 -9.08
CA ASP A 169 13.40 4.24 -9.99
C ASP A 169 12.97 2.96 -9.26
N LEU A 170 11.66 2.77 -9.10
CA LEU A 170 11.08 1.59 -8.46
C LEU A 170 11.27 0.32 -9.27
N LEU A 171 11.27 0.39 -10.61
CA LEU A 171 11.33 -0.80 -11.45
C LEU A 171 12.70 -1.48 -11.33
N ALA A 172 13.76 -0.69 -11.25
CA ALA A 172 15.11 -1.20 -10.98
C ALA A 172 15.23 -1.83 -9.59
N GLN A 173 14.46 -1.37 -8.59
CA GLN A 173 14.49 -1.90 -7.23
C GLN A 173 13.71 -3.23 -7.10
N LEU A 174 12.53 -3.33 -7.71
CA LEU A 174 11.69 -4.53 -7.67
C LEU A 174 12.32 -5.73 -8.38
N LEU A 175 13.13 -5.49 -9.42
CA LEU A 175 13.86 -6.54 -10.14
C LEU A 175 15.01 -7.15 -9.33
N ASN A 176 15.46 -6.50 -8.26
CA ASN A 176 16.64 -6.90 -7.47
C ASN A 176 16.31 -7.45 -6.08
N ASP A 177 15.03 -7.57 -5.70
CA ASP A 177 14.62 -8.10 -4.40
C ASP A 177 14.37 -9.62 -4.45
N PRO A 178 15.23 -10.45 -3.82
CA PRO A 178 15.09 -11.92 -3.83
C PRO A 178 13.90 -12.44 -3.00
N GLN A 179 13.25 -11.61 -2.18
CA GLN A 179 12.03 -11.98 -1.45
C GLN A 179 10.74 -11.50 -2.12
N SER A 180 10.84 -10.70 -3.17
CA SER A 180 9.67 -10.26 -3.91
C SER A 180 9.03 -11.46 -4.61
N VAL A 181 7.74 -11.68 -4.33
CA VAL A 181 6.82 -12.52 -5.10
C VAL A 181 7.13 -12.33 -6.59
N LYS A 182 7.04 -13.38 -7.44
CA LYS A 182 7.14 -13.25 -8.91
C LYS A 182 6.08 -12.27 -9.43
N LEU A 183 6.34 -10.99 -9.28
CA LEU A 183 5.50 -9.86 -9.62
C LEU A 183 5.81 -9.55 -11.07
N THR A 184 4.96 -10.06 -11.96
CA THR A 184 4.97 -9.56 -13.33
C THR A 184 4.21 -8.25 -13.32
N ILE A 185 4.92 -7.14 -13.16
CA ILE A 185 4.31 -5.81 -13.23
C ILE A 185 4.16 -5.47 -14.71
N THR A 186 2.93 -5.52 -15.20
CA THR A 186 2.62 -5.01 -16.54
C THR A 186 2.06 -3.61 -16.38
N THR A 187 2.86 -2.59 -16.71
CA THR A 187 2.35 -1.22 -16.76
C THR A 187 1.52 -1.06 -18.04
N THR A 188 0.20 -1.14 -17.92
CA THR A 188 -0.71 -0.80 -19.03
C THR A 188 -1.30 0.57 -18.75
N LEU A 189 -1.03 1.55 -19.61
CA LEU A 189 -1.76 2.83 -19.62
C LEU A 189 -3.21 2.54 -20.02
N LEU A 190 -4.09 2.32 -19.04
CA LEU A 190 -5.53 2.27 -19.26
C LEU A 190 -6.09 3.65 -18.92
N SER A 191 -6.46 4.43 -19.93
CA SER A 191 -7.35 5.56 -19.73
C SER A 191 -8.75 5.00 -19.42
N MET A 192 -9.18 5.07 -18.16
CA MET A 192 -10.57 4.82 -17.79
C MET A 192 -11.43 6.01 -18.24
N THR A 193 -11.69 6.09 -19.53
CA THR A 193 -12.85 6.83 -20.06
C THR A 193 -13.70 5.81 -20.79
N GLU A 194 -14.93 5.63 -20.32
CA GLU A 194 -16.00 4.98 -21.07
C GLU A 194 -16.17 5.73 -22.39
N ASN A 195 -15.47 5.29 -23.43
CA ASN A 195 -15.86 5.42 -24.82
C ASN A 195 -14.99 4.50 -25.66
N ALA A 196 -15.67 3.65 -26.42
CA ALA A 196 -15.09 2.64 -27.28
C ALA A 196 -14.14 3.25 -28.33
N HIS A 197 -13.14 2.45 -28.71
CA HIS A 197 -12.23 2.63 -29.84
C HIS A 197 -11.10 3.66 -29.69
N THR A 198 -10.01 3.26 -29.03
CA THR A 198 -8.68 2.98 -29.64
C THR A 198 -7.61 2.89 -28.56
N THR A 199 -7.30 1.67 -28.10
CA THR A 199 -6.20 1.44 -27.15
C THR A 199 -4.86 1.44 -27.90
N LYS A 200 -4.06 2.50 -27.76
CA LYS A 200 -2.63 2.43 -28.10
C LYS A 200 -1.93 1.60 -27.02
N LYS A 201 -1.73 0.31 -27.29
CA LYS A 201 -0.92 -0.58 -26.45
C LYS A 201 0.55 -0.30 -26.69
N SER A 202 1.22 0.42 -25.79
CA SER A 202 2.67 0.36 -25.66
C SER A 202 3.02 -0.85 -24.77
N HIS A 203 3.35 -1.98 -25.38
CA HIS A 203 3.84 -3.16 -24.68
C HIS A 203 5.31 -2.95 -24.26
N PHE A 204 5.56 -2.70 -22.98
CA PHE A 204 6.87 -2.95 -22.38
C PHE A 204 6.82 -4.31 -21.68
N THR A 205 7.10 -5.36 -22.45
CA THR A 205 7.23 -6.72 -21.90
C THR A 205 8.68 -6.92 -21.47
N TYR A 206 8.97 -6.82 -20.17
CA TYR A 206 10.25 -7.29 -19.64
C TYR A 206 10.20 -8.83 -19.59
N ARG A 207 10.79 -9.49 -20.60
CA ARG A 207 11.00 -10.94 -20.57
C ARG A 207 12.15 -11.26 -19.61
N LEU A 208 11.86 -12.05 -18.59
CA LEU A 208 12.86 -12.74 -17.78
C LEU A 208 13.62 -13.74 -18.68
N ALA A 209 14.84 -13.41 -19.09
CA ALA A 209 15.82 -14.40 -19.52
C ALA A 209 16.70 -14.73 -18.32
N ASN A 210 16.31 -15.75 -17.56
CA ASN A 210 17.21 -16.33 -16.55
C ASN A 210 18.20 -17.24 -17.29
N ILE A 211 19.35 -16.68 -17.69
CA ILE A 211 20.51 -17.46 -18.08
C ILE A 211 21.19 -17.91 -16.78
N ASN A 212 20.96 -19.16 -16.41
CA ASN A 212 21.91 -19.94 -15.62
C ASN A 212 21.96 -21.34 -16.22
N SER A 213 22.53 -21.43 -17.42
CA SER A 213 23.17 -22.64 -17.89
C SER A 213 24.58 -22.69 -17.32
N SER A 214 24.85 -23.60 -16.39
CA SER A 214 26.11 -24.37 -16.36
C SER A 214 26.07 -25.50 -15.34
N ASN A 215 26.45 -26.68 -15.85
CA ASN A 215 26.93 -27.87 -15.16
C ASN A 215 25.92 -28.93 -14.68
N ARG A 216 25.35 -29.65 -15.65
CA ARG A 216 25.43 -31.13 -15.65
C ARG A 216 26.00 -31.59 -16.99
N LYS A 217 27.30 -31.86 -17.05
CA LYS A 217 27.83 -32.77 -18.07
C LYS A 217 27.57 -34.19 -17.58
N LEU A 218 26.80 -34.91 -18.39
CA LEU A 218 26.75 -36.37 -18.41
C LEU A 218 28.15 -36.93 -18.67
N SER A 219 28.50 -37.98 -17.93
CA SER A 219 29.55 -38.92 -18.30
C SER A 219 29.02 -40.33 -18.14
N ALA A 220 28.80 -40.99 -19.28
CA ALA A 220 28.91 -42.43 -19.53
C ALA A 220 28.90 -42.62 -21.07
N PRO A 221 29.40 -43.73 -21.65
CA PRO A 221 30.24 -44.81 -21.12
C PRO A 221 31.53 -45.03 -21.95
N GLY A 222 32.44 -45.85 -21.41
CA GLY A 222 33.64 -46.36 -22.09
C GLY A 222 34.37 -47.31 -21.16
#